data_AF-A0A6M0GHK2-F1
#
_entry.id   AF-A0A6M0GHK2-F1
#
_cell.length_a   1.000
_cell.length_b   1.000
_cell.length_c   1.000
_cell.angle_alpha   90.00
_cell.angle_beta   90.00
_cell.angle_gamma   90.00
#
_symmetry.space_group_name_H-M   'P 1'
#
loop_
_entity.id
_entity.type
_entity.pdbx_description
1 polymer ?
#
loop_
_entity_poly.entity_id
_entity_poly.type
_entity_poly.pdbx_seq_one_letter_code
_entity_poly.pdbx_strand_id
1 'polypeptide(L)'
;MPKLKYSSTVELGSILLNTSLSFLINLLPGNEHLKFPISKIILLIGGCIAVLVILKSLSQSLSPIPGRQNSWVGFLPLIGGVIFYSITSFLQLPAEFIPVVFYTSLSLFALGILLPSLLLLPKSWRRWLFWVFPAVLLSITIHFALKQRLISAIAFLFLTISSLLLPIIIRFINKLRKHSKVRLEPIVDQRMDSLAGSIIRQLEFLLWESTSRFKRKYYQNLIYKYRTYRTQGLKTAGAFTPDLEKVFVSLRVESKALGQMSAAIIQEQQLAGNLHIWHFLTKIRQQPAYKRIVVIGSPGSGKTTLLEHLTLTYAPILLG
;
A
#
# COMPACT_ATOMS: atom_id res chain seq x y z
N MET A 1 32.68 8.32 -25.28
CA MET A 1 31.30 8.68 -25.72
C MET A 1 30.25 7.54 -25.81
N PRO A 2 30.45 6.26 -25.38
CA PRO A 2 29.39 5.23 -25.51
C PRO A 2 28.33 5.22 -24.38
N LYS A 3 28.62 5.74 -23.18
CA LYS A 3 27.71 5.68 -22.03
C LYS A 3 26.41 6.50 -22.21
N LEU A 4 26.44 7.57 -23.00
CA LEU A 4 25.27 8.43 -23.24
C LEU A 4 24.21 7.78 -24.15
N LYS A 5 24.61 6.95 -25.12
CA LYS A 5 23.67 6.26 -26.02
C LYS A 5 22.90 5.14 -25.31
N TYR A 6 23.52 4.47 -24.34
CA TYR A 6 22.91 3.33 -23.63
C TYR A 6 21.83 3.76 -22.64
N SER A 7 21.99 4.93 -22.00
CA SER A 7 20.97 5.47 -21.08
C SER A 7 19.67 5.81 -21.81
N SER A 8 19.74 6.39 -23.01
CA SER A 8 18.54 6.78 -23.77
C SER A 8 17.75 5.57 -24.29
N THR A 9 18.42 4.46 -24.64
CA THR A 9 17.74 3.25 -25.14
C THR A 9 16.99 2.53 -24.02
N VAL A 10 17.55 2.50 -22.81
CA VAL A 10 16.89 1.90 -21.63
C VAL A 10 15.68 2.74 -21.20
N GLU A 11 15.78 4.07 -21.22
CA GLU A 11 14.63 4.95 -20.94
C GLU A 11 13.50 4.78 -21.97
N LEU A 12 13.82 4.77 -23.28
CA LEU A 12 12.84 4.54 -24.34
C LEU A 12 12.17 3.17 -24.21
N GLY A 13 12.94 2.13 -23.90
CA GLY A 13 12.41 0.78 -23.64
C GLY A 13 11.43 0.76 -22.46
N SER A 14 11.75 1.46 -21.38
CA SER A 14 10.86 1.57 -20.21
C SER A 14 9.55 2.31 -20.51
N ILE A 15 9.59 3.34 -21.37
CA ILE A 15 8.41 4.11 -21.79
C ILE A 15 7.50 3.24 -22.68
N LEU A 16 8.08 2.52 -23.65
CA LEU A 16 7.35 1.60 -24.53
C LEU A 16 6.69 0.47 -23.73
N LEU A 17 7.42 -0.10 -22.77
CA LEU A 17 6.92 -1.22 -21.97
C LEU A 17 5.82 -0.78 -20.99
N ASN A 18 5.94 0.40 -20.37
CA ASN A 18 4.85 1.00 -19.57
C ASN A 18 3.61 1.28 -20.44
N THR A 19 3.81 1.75 -21.66
CA THR A 19 2.73 2.01 -22.62
C THR A 19 2.01 0.70 -22.99
N SER A 20 2.76 -0.36 -23.30
CA SER A 20 2.19 -1.67 -23.59
C SER A 20 1.42 -2.24 -22.40
N LEU A 21 1.95 -2.10 -21.18
CA LEU A 21 1.31 -2.62 -19.98
C LEU A 21 0.00 -1.92 -19.67
N SER A 22 -0.05 -0.58 -19.76
CA SER A 22 -1.29 0.15 -19.54
C SER A 22 -2.34 -0.12 -20.64
N PHE A 23 -1.92 -0.37 -21.88
CA PHE A 23 -2.83 -0.83 -22.94
C PHE A 23 -3.45 -2.19 -22.61
N LEU A 24 -2.64 -3.14 -22.10
CA LEU A 24 -3.12 -4.46 -21.69
C LEU A 24 -4.08 -4.41 -20.50
N ILE A 25 -3.84 -3.51 -19.53
CA ILE A 25 -4.75 -3.30 -18.39
C ILE A 25 -6.10 -2.76 -18.87
N ASN A 26 -6.10 -1.84 -19.83
CA ASN A 26 -7.33 -1.28 -20.40
C ASN A 26 -8.13 -2.29 -21.25
N LEU A 27 -7.54 -3.41 -21.64
CA LEU A 27 -8.23 -4.49 -22.36
C LEU A 27 -9.03 -5.43 -21.43
N LEU A 28 -8.77 -5.44 -20.11
CA LEU A 28 -9.50 -6.30 -19.16
C LEU A 28 -11.03 -6.07 -19.15
N PRO A 29 -11.54 -4.82 -19.09
CA PRO A 29 -12.99 -4.60 -18.98
C PRO A 29 -13.77 -4.80 -20.30
N GLY A 30 -13.11 -4.88 -21.46
CA GLY A 30 -13.75 -4.97 -22.78
C GLY A 30 -13.75 -6.37 -23.42
N ASN A 31 -13.39 -7.41 -22.66
CA ASN A 31 -13.01 -8.70 -23.24
C ASN A 31 -14.19 -9.57 -23.74
N GLU A 32 -15.45 -9.14 -23.60
CA GLU A 32 -16.61 -9.89 -24.10
C GLU A 32 -16.60 -10.07 -25.63
N HIS A 33 -15.92 -9.18 -26.37
CA HIS A 33 -15.83 -9.23 -27.83
C HIS A 33 -14.48 -9.73 -28.37
N LEU A 34 -13.47 -9.90 -27.50
CA LEU A 34 -12.13 -10.33 -27.88
C LEU A 34 -11.96 -11.80 -27.51
N LYS A 35 -11.64 -12.66 -28.48
CA LYS A 35 -11.45 -14.13 -28.29
C LYS A 35 -10.22 -14.50 -27.44
N PHE A 36 -9.67 -13.58 -26.66
CA PHE A 36 -8.46 -13.81 -25.87
C PHE A 36 -8.81 -14.30 -24.46
N PRO A 37 -8.29 -15.46 -24.03
CA PRO A 37 -8.52 -15.94 -22.68
C PRO A 37 -7.87 -15.00 -21.65
N ILE A 38 -8.64 -14.62 -20.62
CA ILE A 38 -8.24 -13.69 -19.56
C ILE A 38 -6.93 -14.12 -18.88
N SER A 39 -6.70 -15.44 -18.75
CA SER A 39 -5.47 -16.00 -18.19
C SER A 39 -4.21 -15.59 -18.97
N LYS A 40 -4.28 -15.47 -20.30
CA LYS A 40 -3.15 -15.01 -21.13
C LYS A 40 -2.90 -13.51 -20.97
N ILE A 41 -3.95 -12.71 -20.79
CA ILE A 41 -3.83 -11.27 -20.56
C ILE A 41 -3.16 -11.00 -19.20
N ILE A 42 -3.60 -11.69 -18.15
CA ILE A 42 -2.99 -11.59 -16.80
C ILE A 42 -1.52 -12.01 -16.82
N LEU A 43 -1.18 -13.11 -17.51
CA LEU A 43 0.21 -13.57 -17.64
C LEU A 43 1.08 -12.57 -18.39
N LEU A 44 0.55 -11.94 -19.44
CA LEU A 44 1.24 -10.91 -20.21
C LEU A 44 1.48 -9.63 -19.39
N ILE A 45 0.49 -9.20 -18.61
CA ILE A 45 0.64 -8.08 -17.67
C ILE A 45 1.72 -8.39 -16.63
N GLY A 46 1.68 -9.58 -16.02
CA GLY A 46 2.71 -10.04 -15.08
C GLY A 46 4.11 -10.04 -15.68
N GLY A 47 4.25 -10.50 -16.93
CA GLY A 47 5.50 -10.45 -17.67
C GLY A 47 6.02 -9.02 -17.90
N CYS A 48 5.15 -8.11 -18.33
CA CYS A 48 5.50 -6.70 -18.52
C CYS A 48 5.94 -6.01 -17.21
N ILE A 49 5.28 -6.30 -16.07
CA ILE A 49 5.68 -5.79 -14.75
C ILE A 49 7.08 -6.30 -14.39
N ALA A 50 7.34 -7.60 -14.55
CA ALA A 50 8.63 -8.20 -14.23
C ALA A 50 9.77 -7.58 -15.05
N VAL A 51 9.56 -7.40 -16.36
CA VAL A 51 10.55 -6.79 -17.25
C VAL A 51 10.76 -5.30 -16.90
N LEU A 52 9.72 -4.56 -16.52
CA LEU A 52 9.86 -3.17 -16.04
C LEU A 52 10.70 -3.08 -14.75
N VAL A 53 10.50 -3.99 -13.81
CA VAL A 53 11.28 -4.06 -12.56
C VAL A 53 12.74 -4.35 -12.86
N ILE A 54 13.02 -5.29 -13.78
CA ILE A 54 14.38 -5.62 -14.21
C ILE A 54 15.05 -4.43 -14.90
N LEU A 55 14.38 -3.78 -15.86
CA LEU A 55 14.90 -2.59 -16.55
C LEU A 55 15.18 -1.45 -15.56
N LYS A 56 14.33 -1.26 -14.56
CA LYS A 56 14.49 -0.20 -13.55
C LYS A 56 15.65 -0.49 -12.60
N SER A 57 15.80 -1.75 -12.18
CA SER A 57 16.94 -2.20 -11.38
C SER A 57 18.26 -2.04 -12.14
N LEU A 58 18.26 -2.38 -13.43
CA LEU A 58 19.42 -2.20 -14.31
C LEU A 58 19.73 -0.71 -14.57
N SER A 59 18.70 0.13 -14.72
CA SER A 59 18.89 1.58 -14.86
C SER A 59 19.49 2.22 -13.60
N GLN A 60 19.06 1.77 -12.42
CA GLN A 60 19.58 2.24 -11.12
C GLN A 60 21.05 1.86 -10.90
N SER A 61 21.51 0.71 -11.39
CA SER A 61 22.92 0.32 -11.28
C SER A 61 23.84 1.08 -12.24
N LEU A 62 23.32 1.63 -13.34
CA LEU A 62 24.12 2.32 -14.36
C LEU A 62 24.30 3.82 -14.15
N SER A 63 23.52 4.47 -13.28
CA SER A 63 23.61 5.93 -13.03
C SER A 63 23.58 6.26 -11.53
N PRO A 64 24.74 6.40 -10.86
CA PRO A 64 24.82 6.68 -9.43
C PRO A 64 24.74 8.19 -9.12
N ILE A 65 24.12 9.00 -9.98
CA ILE A 65 24.05 10.45 -9.78
C ILE A 65 22.94 10.75 -8.76
N PRO A 66 23.26 11.22 -7.54
CA PRO A 66 22.25 11.55 -6.55
C PRO A 66 21.61 12.89 -6.94
N GLY A 67 20.30 12.89 -7.22
CA GLY A 67 19.54 14.14 -7.37
C GLY A 67 18.46 14.18 -8.44
N ARG A 68 18.31 13.18 -9.31
CA ARG A 68 17.26 13.16 -10.34
C ARG A 68 16.20 12.08 -10.07
N GLN A 69 15.54 12.17 -8.92
CA GLN A 69 14.76 11.06 -8.37
C GLN A 69 13.23 11.25 -8.36
N ASN A 70 12.66 12.00 -9.30
CA ASN A 70 11.20 12.06 -9.47
C ASN A 70 10.75 11.26 -10.71
N SER A 71 10.88 9.93 -10.65
CA SER A 71 10.38 9.00 -11.70
C SER A 71 8.92 8.57 -11.54
N TRP A 72 8.20 9.13 -10.56
CA TRP A 72 6.77 8.86 -10.33
C TRP A 72 5.87 9.28 -11.49
N VAL A 73 6.36 10.17 -12.37
CA VAL A 73 5.63 10.62 -13.58
C VAL A 73 5.34 9.44 -14.53
N GLY A 74 6.17 8.39 -14.53
CA GLY A 74 5.94 7.21 -15.36
C GLY A 74 4.85 6.25 -14.83
N PHE A 75 4.45 6.38 -13.56
CA PHE A 75 3.42 5.53 -12.94
C PHE A 75 2.02 6.12 -12.98
N LEU A 76 1.88 7.40 -13.35
CA LEU A 76 0.58 8.08 -13.49
C LEU A 76 -0.42 7.34 -14.40
N PRO A 77 -0.03 6.79 -15.57
CA PRO A 77 -0.93 6.01 -16.42
C PRO A 77 -1.38 4.70 -15.76
N LEU A 78 -0.51 4.10 -14.95
CA LEU A 78 -0.75 2.83 -14.26
C LEU A 78 -1.71 3.03 -13.08
N ILE A 79 -1.49 4.07 -12.28
CA ILE A 79 -2.37 4.48 -11.17
C ILE A 79 -3.73 4.91 -11.72
N GLY A 80 -3.75 5.70 -12.81
CA GLY A 80 -4.97 6.09 -13.49
C GLY A 80 -5.77 4.89 -13.98
N GLY A 81 -5.12 3.93 -14.64
CA GLY A 81 -5.76 2.70 -15.14
C GLY A 81 -6.32 1.80 -14.02
N VAL A 82 -5.57 1.64 -12.92
CA VAL A 82 -6.01 0.83 -11.77
C VAL A 82 -7.21 1.47 -11.06
N ILE A 83 -7.14 2.79 -10.78
CA ILE A 83 -8.26 3.50 -10.15
C ILE A 83 -9.50 3.42 -11.04
N PHE A 84 -9.35 3.59 -12.35
CA PHE A 84 -10.47 3.52 -13.27
C PHE A 84 -11.06 2.11 -13.35
N TYR A 85 -10.23 1.07 -13.45
CA TYR A 85 -10.68 -0.33 -13.44
C TYR A 85 -11.42 -0.66 -12.14
N SER A 86 -10.88 -0.24 -10.99
CA SER A 86 -11.54 -0.41 -9.70
C SER A 86 -12.89 0.29 -9.66
N ILE A 87 -13.00 1.54 -10.11
CA ILE A 87 -14.26 2.28 -10.20
C ILE A 87 -15.27 1.53 -11.09
N THR A 88 -14.84 1.07 -12.26
CA THR A 88 -15.74 0.36 -13.18
C THR A 88 -16.20 -1.00 -12.68
N SER A 89 -15.31 -1.74 -12.00
CA SER A 89 -15.62 -3.08 -11.51
C SER A 89 -16.43 -3.06 -10.21
N PHE A 90 -16.36 -1.99 -9.40
CA PHE A 90 -17.06 -1.90 -8.12
C PHE A 90 -18.42 -1.19 -8.22
N LEU A 91 -18.61 -0.23 -9.14
CA LEU A 91 -19.83 0.58 -9.17
C LEU A 91 -21.01 0.00 -9.97
N GLN A 92 -20.89 -1.21 -10.55
CA GLN A 92 -21.96 -1.85 -11.35
C GLN A 92 -22.66 -0.85 -12.29
N LEU A 93 -21.87 -0.10 -13.07
CA LEU A 93 -22.39 0.96 -13.93
C LEU A 93 -23.36 0.37 -14.98
N PRO A 94 -24.47 1.07 -15.30
CA PRO A 94 -25.37 0.65 -16.36
C PRO A 94 -24.60 0.47 -17.68
N ALA A 95 -24.99 -0.53 -18.49
CA ALA A 95 -24.28 -0.91 -19.71
C ALA A 95 -24.06 0.25 -20.70
N GLU A 96 -24.94 1.25 -20.67
CA GLU A 96 -24.87 2.45 -21.51
C GLU A 96 -23.65 3.34 -21.21
N PHE A 97 -23.10 3.29 -19.99
CA PHE A 97 -21.97 4.12 -19.59
C PHE A 97 -20.61 3.45 -19.82
N ILE A 98 -20.58 2.13 -19.98
CA ILE A 98 -19.35 1.35 -20.25
C ILE A 98 -18.55 1.90 -21.43
N PRO A 99 -19.15 2.19 -22.61
CA PRO A 99 -18.38 2.75 -23.73
C PRO A 99 -17.85 4.16 -23.43
N VAL A 100 -18.63 5.03 -22.78
CA VAL A 100 -18.19 6.40 -22.44
C VAL A 100 -16.99 6.37 -21.47
N VAL A 101 -17.08 5.50 -20.48
CA VAL A 101 -16.03 5.25 -19.48
C VAL A 101 -14.78 4.65 -20.14
N PHE A 102 -14.94 3.70 -21.06
CA PHE A 102 -13.84 3.14 -21.83
C PHE A 102 -13.15 4.20 -22.72
N TYR A 103 -13.91 5.04 -23.43
CA TYR A 103 -13.34 6.10 -24.27
C TYR A 103 -12.67 7.21 -23.46
N THR A 104 -13.21 7.53 -22.28
CA THR A 104 -12.59 8.52 -21.37
C THR A 104 -11.30 8.00 -20.74
N SER A 105 -11.25 6.72 -20.35
CA SER A 105 -10.01 6.10 -19.86
C SER A 105 -8.96 5.99 -20.97
N LEU A 106 -9.36 5.63 -22.19
CA LEU A 106 -8.47 5.58 -23.35
C LEU A 106 -7.93 6.96 -23.72
N SER A 107 -8.76 8.00 -23.63
CA SER A 107 -8.37 9.39 -23.85
C SER A 107 -7.39 9.89 -22.78
N LEU A 108 -7.67 9.63 -21.50
CA LEU A 108 -6.76 9.95 -20.38
C LEU A 108 -5.44 9.18 -20.47
N PHE A 109 -5.49 7.94 -20.96
CA PHE A 109 -4.32 7.11 -21.20
C PHE A 109 -3.47 7.65 -22.34
N ALA A 110 -4.09 7.96 -23.48
CA ALA A 110 -3.41 8.61 -24.61
C ALA A 110 -2.80 9.95 -24.17
N LEU A 111 -3.52 10.74 -23.38
CA LEU A 111 -3.01 11.97 -22.79
C LEU A 111 -1.80 11.68 -21.88
N GLY A 112 -1.87 10.67 -21.02
CA GLY A 112 -0.79 10.27 -20.11
C GLY A 112 0.47 9.75 -20.79
N ILE A 113 0.37 9.15 -21.98
CA ILE A 113 1.51 8.74 -22.82
C ILE A 113 2.08 9.93 -23.59
N LEU A 114 1.20 10.77 -24.12
CA LEU A 114 1.60 11.91 -24.94
C LEU A 114 2.19 13.03 -24.10
N LEU A 115 1.73 13.26 -22.86
CA LEU A 115 2.17 14.37 -22.01
C LEU A 115 3.68 14.33 -21.68
N PRO A 116 4.26 13.20 -21.24
CA PRO A 116 5.70 13.10 -20.98
C PRO A 116 6.53 13.25 -22.27
N SER A 117 6.06 12.66 -23.36
CA SER A 117 6.67 12.77 -24.68
C SER A 117 6.66 14.23 -25.18
N LEU A 118 5.56 14.95 -24.96
CA LEU A 118 5.38 16.38 -25.23
C LEU A 118 6.27 17.27 -24.36
N LEU A 119 6.57 16.85 -23.13
CA LEU A 119 7.47 17.56 -22.23
C LEU A 119 8.95 17.40 -22.61
N LEU A 120 9.30 16.36 -23.35
CA LEU A 120 10.66 16.14 -23.89
C LEU A 120 10.92 16.92 -25.20
N LEU A 121 9.87 17.36 -25.90
CA LEU A 121 10.02 18.15 -27.13
C LEU A 121 10.65 19.53 -26.88
N PRO A 122 11.48 20.03 -27.82
CA PRO A 122 12.11 21.35 -27.73
C PRO A 122 11.09 22.46 -27.51
N LYS A 123 11.49 23.52 -26.77
CA LYS A 123 10.60 24.60 -26.31
C LYS A 123 9.76 25.24 -27.43
N SER A 124 10.30 25.33 -28.64
CA SER A 124 9.63 25.88 -29.83
C SER A 124 8.46 25.00 -30.30
N TRP A 125 8.70 23.69 -30.39
CA TRP A 125 7.67 22.70 -30.78
C TRP A 125 6.56 22.60 -29.75
N ARG A 126 6.91 22.70 -28.47
CA ARG A 126 5.93 22.68 -27.37
C ARG A 126 4.97 23.87 -27.43
N ARG A 127 5.46 25.07 -27.76
CA ARG A 127 4.60 26.24 -27.98
C ARG A 127 3.72 26.06 -29.20
N TRP A 128 4.28 25.55 -30.30
CA TRP A 128 3.51 25.32 -31.52
C TRP A 128 2.38 24.32 -31.29
N LEU A 129 2.69 23.16 -30.71
CA LEU A 129 1.72 22.09 -30.47
C LEU A 129 0.63 22.49 -29.46
N PHE A 130 1.00 23.35 -28.50
CA PHE A 130 0.06 23.94 -27.56
C PHE A 130 -1.03 24.81 -28.24
N TRP A 131 -0.73 25.47 -29.37
CA TRP A 131 -1.72 26.24 -30.13
C TRP A 131 -2.48 25.41 -31.18
N VAL A 132 -1.81 24.40 -31.75
CA VAL A 132 -2.40 23.52 -32.77
C VAL A 132 -3.49 22.63 -32.17
N PHE A 133 -3.28 22.12 -30.95
CA PHE A 133 -4.22 21.17 -30.35
C PHE A 133 -5.62 21.77 -30.09
N PRO A 134 -5.75 22.95 -29.45
CA PRO A 134 -7.04 23.63 -29.30
C PRO A 134 -7.66 24.02 -30.64
N ALA A 135 -6.86 24.42 -31.63
CA ALA A 135 -7.35 24.80 -32.95
C ALA A 135 -7.98 23.61 -33.70
N VAL A 136 -7.35 22.43 -33.64
CA VAL A 136 -7.88 21.18 -34.20
C VAL A 136 -9.17 20.78 -33.48
N LEU A 137 -9.18 20.84 -32.15
CA LEU A 137 -10.38 20.56 -31.35
C LEU A 137 -11.54 21.52 -31.65
N LEU A 138 -11.24 22.80 -31.90
CA LEU A 138 -12.21 23.82 -32.29
C LEU A 138 -12.77 23.55 -33.69
N SER A 139 -11.92 23.11 -34.62
CA SER A 139 -12.34 22.72 -35.97
C SER A 139 -13.27 21.49 -35.95
N ILE A 140 -12.96 20.50 -35.08
CA ILE A 140 -13.81 19.30 -34.88
C ILE A 140 -15.15 19.67 -34.25
N THR A 141 -15.18 20.57 -33.27
CA THR A 141 -16.44 21.05 -32.66
C THR A 141 -17.34 21.71 -33.70
N ILE A 142 -16.78 22.60 -34.54
CA ILE A 142 -17.53 23.26 -35.62
C ILE A 142 -18.09 22.21 -36.60
N HIS A 143 -17.29 21.22 -36.99
CA HIS A 143 -17.73 20.14 -37.88
C HIS A 143 -18.92 19.33 -37.30
N PHE A 144 -18.89 19.01 -36.01
CA PHE A 144 -20.00 18.31 -35.35
C PHE A 144 -21.24 19.19 -35.14
N ALA A 145 -21.03 20.49 -34.89
CA ALA A 145 -22.12 21.46 -34.80
C ALA A 145 -22.86 21.60 -36.14
N LEU A 146 -22.11 21.65 -37.25
CA LEU A 146 -22.66 21.70 -38.61
C LEU A 146 -23.43 20.41 -38.98
N LYS A 147 -23.04 19.25 -38.44
CA LYS A 147 -23.73 17.96 -38.63
C LYS A 147 -24.92 17.73 -37.68
N GLN A 148 -25.36 18.75 -36.93
CA GLN A 148 -26.47 18.70 -35.97
C GLN A 148 -26.35 17.62 -34.87
N ARG A 149 -25.14 17.14 -34.57
CA ARG A 149 -24.89 16.18 -33.48
C ARG A 149 -24.56 16.94 -32.19
N LEU A 150 -25.58 17.43 -31.51
CA LEU A 150 -25.46 18.33 -30.36
C LEU A 150 -24.66 17.74 -29.19
N ILE A 151 -24.87 16.47 -28.84
CA ILE A 151 -24.19 15.82 -27.71
C ILE A 151 -22.68 15.78 -27.92
N SER A 152 -22.25 15.40 -29.15
CA SER A 152 -20.83 15.37 -29.50
C SER A 152 -20.22 16.78 -29.52
N ALA A 153 -20.95 17.77 -30.07
CA ALA A 153 -20.48 19.15 -30.12
C ALA A 153 -20.26 19.73 -28.71
N ILE A 154 -21.19 19.51 -27.78
CA ILE A 154 -21.08 19.96 -26.38
C ILE A 154 -19.88 19.32 -25.68
N ALA A 155 -19.68 18.01 -25.85
CA ALA A 155 -18.55 17.29 -25.25
C ALA A 155 -17.19 17.83 -25.73
N PHE A 156 -17.06 18.08 -27.04
CA PHE A 156 -15.81 18.64 -27.58
C PHE A 156 -15.61 20.12 -27.19
N LEU A 157 -16.67 20.89 -26.97
CA LEU A 157 -16.59 22.28 -26.49
C LEU A 157 -16.08 22.33 -25.05
N PHE A 158 -16.54 21.40 -24.20
CA PHE A 158 -15.99 21.28 -22.85
C PHE A 158 -14.50 20.89 -22.89
N LEU A 159 -14.12 20.00 -23.81
CA LEU A 159 -12.74 19.57 -24.01
C LEU A 159 -11.83 20.70 -24.51
N THR A 160 -12.30 21.56 -25.43
CA THR A 160 -11.55 22.75 -25.90
C THR A 160 -11.32 23.74 -24.77
N ILE A 161 -12.37 24.06 -24.00
CA ILE A 161 -12.30 24.96 -22.85
C ILE A 161 -11.30 24.44 -21.81
N SER A 162 -11.38 23.15 -21.45
CA SER A 162 -10.48 22.50 -20.50
C SER A 162 -9.02 22.56 -20.96
N SER A 163 -8.77 22.29 -22.25
CA SER A 163 -7.44 22.38 -22.87
C SER A 163 -6.86 23.81 -22.81
N LEU A 164 -7.69 24.83 -23.02
CA LEU A 164 -7.30 26.25 -22.91
C LEU A 164 -7.06 26.71 -21.46
N LEU A 165 -7.77 26.14 -20.49
CA LEU A 165 -7.63 26.47 -19.06
C LEU A 165 -6.39 25.83 -18.42
N LEU A 166 -6.06 24.60 -18.80
CA LEU A 166 -4.89 23.85 -18.33
C LEU A 166 -3.57 24.66 -18.25
N PRO A 167 -3.11 25.38 -19.29
CA PRO A 167 -1.89 26.19 -19.27
C PRO A 167 -1.93 27.36 -18.28
N ILE A 168 -3.10 27.98 -18.10
CA ILE A 168 -3.30 29.09 -17.15
C ILE A 168 -3.12 28.53 -15.73
N ILE A 169 -3.72 27.37 -15.46
CA ILE A 169 -3.57 26.65 -14.20
C ILE A 169 -2.11 26.24 -14.00
N ILE A 170 -1.42 25.69 -15.00
CA ILE A 170 0.00 25.33 -14.91
C ILE A 170 0.88 26.55 -14.63
N ARG A 171 0.64 27.70 -15.29
CA ARG A 171 1.36 28.95 -15.02
C ARG A 171 1.10 29.46 -13.61
N PHE A 172 -0.15 29.39 -13.16
CA PHE A 172 -0.54 29.76 -11.80
C PHE A 172 0.15 28.87 -10.78
N ILE A 173 0.10 27.54 -10.93
CA ILE A 173 0.79 26.58 -10.04
C ILE A 173 2.30 26.82 -10.03
N ASN A 174 2.91 27.08 -11.17
CA ASN A 174 4.35 27.36 -11.23
C ASN A 174 4.72 28.68 -10.55
N LYS A 175 3.88 29.72 -10.70
CA LYS A 175 4.05 31.01 -10.02
C LYS A 175 3.84 30.86 -8.52
N LEU A 176 2.82 30.10 -8.11
CA LEU A 176 2.50 29.79 -6.73
C LEU A 176 3.64 28.99 -6.10
N ARG A 177 4.13 27.92 -6.73
CA ARG A 177 5.30 27.14 -6.31
C ARG A 177 6.56 28.00 -6.17
N LYS A 178 6.82 28.91 -7.11
CA LYS A 178 7.98 29.81 -7.04
C LYS A 178 7.89 30.76 -5.84
N HIS A 179 6.69 31.19 -5.47
CA HIS A 179 6.48 32.14 -4.38
C HIS A 179 6.27 31.46 -3.01
N SER A 180 5.78 30.21 -3.01
CA SER A 180 5.40 29.49 -1.79
C SER A 180 6.45 28.55 -1.23
N LYS A 181 7.59 28.38 -1.94
CA LYS A 181 8.71 27.53 -1.55
C LYS A 181 9.18 27.73 -0.10
N VAL A 182 9.14 28.95 0.41
CA VAL A 182 9.64 29.29 1.75
C VAL A 182 8.72 28.82 2.88
N ARG A 183 7.42 28.59 2.62
CA ARG A 183 6.43 28.29 3.68
C ARG A 183 5.76 26.93 3.53
N LEU A 184 5.68 26.39 2.31
CA LEU A 184 4.91 25.19 2.01
C LEU A 184 5.73 23.90 1.94
N GLU A 185 7.04 23.96 1.65
CA GLU A 185 7.90 22.75 1.67
C GLU A 185 7.85 22.01 3.02
N PRO A 186 8.09 22.64 4.19
CA PRO A 186 8.10 21.89 5.45
C PRO A 186 6.73 21.32 5.83
N ILE A 187 5.62 21.98 5.44
CA ILE A 187 4.25 21.53 5.76
C ILE A 187 3.85 20.34 4.89
N VAL A 188 4.23 20.35 3.61
CA VAL A 188 3.93 19.27 2.67
C VAL A 188 4.81 18.06 2.96
N ASP A 189 6.10 18.26 3.22
CA ASP A 189 7.02 17.18 3.54
C ASP A 189 6.64 16.50 4.87
N GLN A 190 6.33 17.28 5.91
CA GLN A 190 5.89 16.74 7.19
C GLN A 190 4.58 15.92 7.07
N ARG A 191 3.63 16.35 6.23
CA ARG A 191 2.39 15.60 5.99
C ARG A 191 2.61 14.36 5.13
N MET A 192 3.50 14.44 4.14
CA MET A 192 3.82 13.29 3.28
C MET A 192 4.57 12.20 4.05
N ASP A 193 5.52 12.57 4.92
CA ASP A 193 6.25 11.62 5.77
C ASP A 193 5.33 10.95 6.80
N SER A 194 4.37 11.70 7.35
CA SER A 194 3.33 11.18 8.24
C SER A 194 2.42 10.16 7.54
N LEU A 195 2.00 10.44 6.31
CA LEU A 195 1.16 9.55 5.51
C LEU A 195 1.93 8.32 5.04
N ALA A 196 3.16 8.50 4.55
CA ALA A 196 4.04 7.40 4.15
C ALA A 196 4.33 6.48 5.34
N GLY A 197 4.62 7.04 6.51
CA GLY A 197 4.85 6.28 7.74
C GLY A 197 3.60 5.53 8.23
N SER A 198 2.39 6.05 7.96
CA SER A 198 1.14 5.34 8.28
C SER A 198 0.86 4.21 7.30
N ILE A 199 1.08 4.43 6.01
CA ILE A 199 0.88 3.44 4.95
C ILE A 199 1.88 2.29 5.08
N ILE A 200 3.16 2.60 5.34
CA ILE A 200 4.20 1.59 5.56
C ILE A 200 3.85 0.73 6.77
N ARG A 201 3.39 1.32 7.88
CA ARG A 201 2.99 0.56 9.07
C ARG A 201 1.78 -0.33 8.83
N GLN A 202 0.81 0.12 8.05
CA GLN A 202 -0.34 -0.70 7.67
C GLN A 202 0.07 -1.85 6.73
N LEU A 203 0.95 -1.59 5.76
CA LEU A 203 1.51 -2.60 4.87
C LEU A 203 2.36 -3.62 5.63
N GLU A 204 3.20 -3.17 6.56
CA GLU A 204 4.02 -4.03 7.41
C GLU A 204 3.17 -4.93 8.28
N PHE A 205 2.12 -4.37 8.91
CA PHE A 205 1.14 -5.15 9.66
C PHE A 205 0.43 -6.19 8.78
N LEU A 206 -0.04 -5.80 7.59
CA LEU A 206 -0.71 -6.70 6.64
C LEU A 206 0.24 -7.77 6.09
N LEU A 207 1.50 -7.45 5.82
CA LEU A 207 2.52 -8.39 5.37
C LEU A 207 2.86 -9.40 6.49
N TRP A 208 2.89 -8.94 7.74
CA TRP A 208 3.11 -9.79 8.91
C TRP A 208 1.91 -10.70 9.21
N GLU A 209 0.69 -10.18 9.03
CA GLU A 209 -0.56 -10.95 9.12
C GLU A 209 -0.68 -11.97 7.97
N SER A 210 -0.21 -11.60 6.76
CA SER A 210 -0.36 -12.37 5.53
C SER A 210 0.74 -13.43 5.31
N THR A 211 1.91 -13.30 5.95
CA THR A 211 2.97 -14.34 5.88
C THR A 211 2.64 -15.53 6.78
N SER A 212 1.63 -16.31 6.39
CA SER A 212 1.16 -17.51 7.08
C SER A 212 2.29 -18.51 7.40
N ARG A 213 3.33 -18.57 6.55
CA ARG A 213 4.53 -19.40 6.78
C ARG A 213 5.35 -18.94 7.97
N PHE A 214 5.55 -17.62 8.15
CA PHE A 214 6.26 -17.09 9.31
C PHE A 214 5.43 -17.30 10.58
N LYS A 215 4.15 -16.92 10.55
CA LYS A 215 3.20 -17.11 11.66
C LYS A 215 3.20 -18.56 12.15
N ARG A 216 3.09 -19.52 11.23
CA ARG A 216 3.12 -20.95 11.54
C ARG A 216 4.44 -21.39 12.16
N LYS A 217 5.57 -21.02 11.57
CA LYS A 217 6.90 -21.38 12.09
C LYS A 217 7.18 -20.77 13.47
N TYR A 218 6.73 -19.53 13.68
CA TYR A 218 6.87 -18.81 14.94
C TYR A 218 6.08 -19.48 16.07
N TYR A 219 4.79 -19.75 15.87
CA TYR A 219 3.98 -20.40 16.90
C TYR A 219 4.38 -21.86 17.14
N GLN A 220 4.78 -22.60 16.11
CA GLN A 220 5.35 -23.95 16.28
C GLN A 220 6.61 -23.91 17.15
N ASN A 221 7.48 -22.93 16.94
CA ASN A 221 8.67 -22.76 17.76
C ASN A 221 8.32 -22.38 19.21
N LEU A 222 7.31 -21.54 19.44
CA LEU A 222 6.83 -21.21 20.78
C LEU A 222 6.30 -22.46 21.51
N ILE A 223 5.47 -23.27 20.86
CA ILE A 223 4.96 -24.52 21.43
C ILE A 223 6.14 -25.44 21.78
N TYR A 224 7.08 -25.65 20.85
CA TYR A 224 8.24 -26.50 21.10
C TYR A 224 9.11 -25.99 22.28
N LYS A 225 9.28 -24.67 22.39
CA LYS A 225 10.10 -24.05 23.43
C LYS A 225 9.50 -24.17 24.83
N TYR A 226 8.18 -24.05 24.95
CA TYR A 226 7.46 -23.93 26.24
C TYR A 226 6.66 -25.19 26.64
N ARG A 227 6.65 -26.26 25.83
CA ARG A 227 5.90 -27.50 26.13
C ARG A 227 6.32 -28.23 27.40
N THR A 228 7.62 -28.23 27.72
CA THR A 228 8.17 -28.94 28.89
C THR A 228 8.47 -27.96 30.01
N TYR A 229 8.09 -28.30 31.24
CA TYR A 229 8.45 -27.51 32.41
C TYR A 229 9.97 -27.60 32.64
N ARG A 230 10.65 -26.45 32.56
CA ARG A 230 12.10 -26.37 32.79
C ARG A 230 12.36 -26.25 34.29
N THR A 231 12.84 -27.33 34.89
CA THR A 231 13.41 -27.27 36.24
C THR A 231 14.72 -26.49 36.18
N GLN A 232 14.87 -25.46 37.02
CA GLN A 232 16.12 -24.71 37.12
C GLN A 232 17.23 -25.67 37.56
N GLY A 233 18.18 -25.98 36.67
CA GLY A 233 19.32 -26.87 36.95
C GLY A 233 19.52 -28.03 35.97
N LEU A 234 18.49 -28.45 35.23
CA LEU A 234 18.58 -29.54 34.24
C LEU A 234 18.24 -29.00 32.84
N LYS A 235 19.27 -28.82 32.01
CA LYS A 235 19.12 -28.24 30.66
C LYS A 235 18.66 -29.24 29.59
N THR A 236 18.59 -30.53 29.92
CA THR A 236 18.22 -31.60 28.97
C THR A 236 16.76 -32.01 29.14
N ALA A 237 15.96 -31.73 28.12
CA ALA A 237 14.64 -32.35 27.96
C ALA A 237 14.84 -33.86 27.78
N GLY A 238 14.33 -34.66 28.71
CA GLY A 238 14.49 -36.11 28.73
C GLY A 238 13.16 -36.82 28.98
N ALA A 239 13.16 -38.14 29.03
CA ALA A 239 11.95 -38.96 29.22
C ALA A 239 11.14 -38.63 30.50
N PHE A 240 11.74 -37.88 31.44
CA PHE A 240 11.16 -37.54 32.74
C PHE A 240 10.83 -36.04 32.91
N THR A 241 10.96 -35.21 31.86
CA THR A 241 10.55 -33.80 31.98
C THR A 241 9.04 -33.67 31.84
N PRO A 242 8.32 -33.19 32.86
CA PRO A 242 6.87 -33.10 32.82
C PRO A 242 6.41 -32.03 31.81
N ASP A 243 5.28 -32.30 31.16
CA ASP A 243 4.61 -31.32 30.30
C ASP A 243 4.10 -30.16 31.14
N LEU A 244 4.42 -28.93 30.76
CA LEU A 244 4.05 -27.71 31.49
C LEU A 244 2.54 -27.62 31.69
N GLU A 245 1.77 -28.00 30.68
CA GLU A 245 0.30 -28.00 30.71
C GLU A 245 -0.28 -28.93 31.78
N LYS A 246 0.38 -30.07 32.06
CA LYS A 246 -0.09 -31.07 33.03
C LYS A 246 0.27 -30.72 34.48
N VAL A 247 1.33 -29.94 34.68
CA VAL A 247 1.83 -29.59 36.03
C VAL A 247 1.54 -28.15 36.42
N PHE A 248 0.96 -27.36 35.53
CA PHE A 248 0.62 -25.97 35.82
C PHE A 248 -0.52 -25.89 36.84
N VAL A 249 -0.27 -25.15 37.92
CA VAL A 249 -1.28 -24.81 38.92
C VAL A 249 -1.71 -23.36 38.72
N SER A 250 -3.02 -23.15 38.59
CA SER A 250 -3.58 -21.81 38.35
C SER A 250 -3.31 -20.87 39.53
N LEU A 251 -2.52 -19.83 39.27
CA LEU A 251 -2.22 -18.80 40.26
C LEU A 251 -3.44 -17.90 40.51
N ARG A 252 -3.61 -17.50 41.77
CA ARG A 252 -4.55 -16.44 42.17
C ARG A 252 -3.89 -15.09 41.94
N VAL A 253 -4.64 -14.16 41.35
CA VAL A 253 -4.16 -12.82 41.00
C VAL A 253 -5.17 -11.78 41.45
N GLU A 254 -4.69 -10.62 41.87
CA GLU A 254 -5.50 -9.46 42.25
C GLU A 254 -5.11 -8.26 41.38
N SER A 255 -6.09 -7.43 41.02
CA SER A 255 -5.87 -6.22 40.23
C SER A 255 -5.87 -5.00 41.13
N LYS A 256 -4.79 -4.22 41.10
CA LYS A 256 -4.69 -2.92 41.77
C LYS A 256 -4.45 -1.83 40.73
N ALA A 257 -5.12 -0.69 40.90
CA ALA A 257 -4.85 0.48 40.09
C ALA A 257 -3.44 1.01 40.37
N LEU A 258 -2.77 1.59 39.37
CA LEU A 258 -1.41 2.13 39.48
C LEU A 258 -1.23 3.10 40.67
N GLY A 259 -2.25 3.91 40.99
CA GLY A 259 -2.23 4.84 42.12
C GLY A 259 -2.45 4.21 43.50
N GLN A 260 -2.81 2.92 43.57
CA GLN A 260 -3.07 2.17 44.81
C GLN A 260 -1.97 1.13 45.11
N MET A 261 -0.92 1.08 44.29
CA MET A 261 0.22 0.20 44.53
C MET A 261 1.09 0.77 45.66
N SER A 262 1.05 0.14 46.83
CA SER A 262 2.01 0.42 47.91
C SER A 262 3.41 0.00 47.48
N ALA A 263 4.45 0.79 47.82
CA ALA A 263 5.85 0.42 47.58
C ALA A 263 6.28 -0.86 48.34
N ALA A 264 5.56 -1.22 49.41
CA ALA A 264 5.68 -2.49 50.10
C ALA A 264 4.90 -3.62 49.38
N ILE A 265 5.25 -3.86 48.12
CA ILE A 265 4.60 -4.81 47.19
C ILE A 265 4.65 -6.28 47.69
N ILE A 266 5.49 -6.58 48.68
CA ILE A 266 5.89 -7.93 49.10
C ILE A 266 5.43 -8.24 50.54
N GLN A 267 4.28 -7.72 50.97
CA GLN A 267 3.61 -8.26 52.16
C GLN A 267 2.53 -9.23 51.69
N GLU A 268 2.45 -10.40 52.32
CA GLU A 268 1.38 -11.40 52.11
C GLU A 268 0.03 -10.78 52.50
N GLN A 269 -0.53 -10.00 51.60
CA GLN A 269 -1.90 -9.51 51.72
C GLN A 269 -2.82 -10.68 51.36
N GLN A 270 -3.72 -11.00 52.27
CA GLN A 270 -4.77 -11.98 52.04
C GLN A 270 -5.56 -11.56 50.80
N LEU A 271 -5.37 -12.30 49.70
CA LEU A 271 -6.04 -12.07 48.44
C LEU A 271 -7.55 -12.20 48.64
N ALA A 272 -8.27 -11.09 48.61
CA ALA A 272 -9.73 -11.06 48.69
C ALA A 272 -10.33 -11.48 47.33
N GLY A 273 -10.23 -12.77 46.99
CA GLY A 273 -10.93 -13.34 45.85
C GLY A 273 -10.18 -14.47 45.12
N ASN A 274 -10.95 -15.40 44.54
CA ASN A 274 -10.47 -16.47 43.65
C ASN A 274 -10.37 -15.99 42.19
N LEU A 275 -9.72 -14.85 41.96
CA LEU A 275 -9.57 -14.31 40.61
C LEU A 275 -8.34 -14.94 39.93
N HIS A 276 -8.53 -15.38 38.69
CA HIS A 276 -7.49 -15.93 37.82
C HIS A 276 -7.19 -14.98 36.67
N ILE A 277 -6.00 -15.07 36.07
CA ILE A 277 -5.56 -14.20 34.97
C ILE A 277 -6.57 -14.14 33.81
N TRP A 278 -7.26 -15.25 33.53
CA TRP A 278 -8.30 -15.35 32.50
C TRP A 278 -9.45 -14.34 32.66
N HIS A 279 -9.83 -14.02 33.91
CA HIS A 279 -10.90 -13.06 34.19
C HIS A 279 -10.55 -11.62 33.74
N PHE A 280 -9.25 -11.32 33.65
CA PHE A 280 -8.74 -10.03 33.19
C PHE A 280 -8.57 -10.02 31.68
N LEU A 281 -8.07 -11.13 31.11
CA LEU A 281 -7.87 -11.26 29.66
C LEU A 281 -9.18 -11.15 28.87
N THR A 282 -10.30 -11.68 29.38
CA THR A 282 -11.62 -11.56 28.73
C THR A 282 -12.14 -10.13 28.69
N LYS A 283 -11.74 -9.28 29.66
CA LYS A 283 -12.18 -7.87 29.76
C LYS A 283 -11.33 -6.92 28.92
N ILE A 284 -10.26 -7.38 28.26
CA ILE A 284 -9.36 -6.54 27.44
C ILE A 284 -10.11 -5.79 26.33
N ARG A 285 -11.12 -6.42 25.72
CA ARG A 285 -11.93 -5.79 24.66
C ARG A 285 -12.88 -4.71 25.18
N GLN A 286 -13.27 -4.80 26.45
CA GLN A 286 -14.31 -3.96 27.06
C GLN A 286 -13.71 -2.76 27.81
N GLN A 287 -12.51 -2.91 28.38
CA GLN A 287 -11.88 -1.85 29.18
C GLN A 287 -10.48 -1.53 28.66
N PRO A 288 -10.22 -0.29 28.21
CA PRO A 288 -8.92 0.09 27.64
C PRO A 288 -7.77 -0.02 28.65
N ALA A 289 -8.06 0.06 29.95
CA ALA A 289 -7.09 -0.12 31.02
C ALA A 289 -6.42 -1.51 31.00
N TYR A 290 -7.14 -2.56 30.56
CA TYR A 290 -6.59 -3.91 30.49
C TYR A 290 -5.78 -4.19 29.22
N LYS A 291 -5.63 -3.22 28.31
CA LYS A 291 -4.72 -3.38 27.16
C LYS A 291 -3.24 -3.45 27.56
N ARG A 292 -2.91 -3.00 28.78
CA ARG A 292 -1.55 -2.98 29.33
C ARG A 292 -1.60 -3.55 30.75
N ILE A 293 -1.18 -4.80 30.91
CA ILE A 293 -1.18 -5.50 32.20
C ILE A 293 0.27 -5.71 32.63
N VAL A 294 0.55 -5.41 33.90
CA VAL A 294 1.84 -5.70 34.54
C VAL A 294 1.59 -6.75 35.61
N VAL A 295 2.28 -7.89 35.53
CA VAL A 295 2.18 -8.97 36.51
C VAL A 295 3.29 -8.80 37.55
N ILE A 296 2.91 -8.58 38.80
CA ILE A 296 3.83 -8.34 39.92
C ILE A 296 3.68 -9.47 40.94
N GLY A 297 4.78 -9.89 41.55
CA GLY A 297 4.80 -10.93 42.59
C GLY A 297 6.21 -11.16 43.12
N SER A 298 6.32 -11.81 44.29
CA SER A 298 7.60 -12.14 44.94
C SER A 298 8.51 -13.03 44.09
N PRO A 299 9.83 -13.06 44.32
CA PRO A 299 10.71 -14.05 43.70
C PRO A 299 10.18 -15.48 43.92
N GLY A 300 10.19 -16.32 42.89
CA GLY A 300 9.65 -17.68 42.97
C GLY A 300 8.12 -17.81 42.84
N SER A 301 7.35 -16.72 42.77
CA SER A 301 5.88 -16.73 42.69
C SER A 301 5.28 -17.29 41.37
N GLY A 302 6.09 -17.89 40.49
CA GLY A 302 5.61 -18.47 39.24
C GLY A 302 5.23 -17.49 38.12
N LYS A 303 5.66 -16.21 38.18
CA LYS A 303 5.38 -15.21 37.11
C LYS A 303 5.79 -15.68 35.72
N THR A 304 7.02 -16.17 35.60
CA THR A 304 7.54 -16.68 34.33
C THR A 304 6.74 -17.89 33.88
N THR A 305 6.47 -18.84 34.79
CA THR A 305 5.66 -20.03 34.53
C THR A 305 4.24 -19.69 34.07
N LEU A 306 3.62 -18.65 34.64
CA LEU A 306 2.31 -18.12 34.21
C LEU A 306 2.37 -17.61 32.76
N LEU A 307 3.39 -16.81 32.41
CA LEU A 307 3.54 -16.27 31.06
C LEU A 307 3.86 -17.36 30.03
N GLU A 308 4.66 -18.36 30.41
CA GLU A 308 4.94 -19.54 29.58
C GLU A 308 3.67 -20.36 29.33
N HIS A 309 2.88 -20.60 30.38
CA HIS A 309 1.59 -21.27 30.27
C HIS A 309 0.62 -20.52 29.36
N LEU A 310 0.46 -19.19 29.53
CA LEU A 310 -0.37 -18.38 28.64
C LEU A 310 0.08 -18.47 27.18
N THR A 311 1.40 -18.41 26.94
CA THR A 311 1.96 -18.53 25.59
C THR A 311 1.61 -19.87 24.97
N LEU A 312 1.70 -20.96 25.75
CA LEU A 312 1.36 -22.31 25.31
C LEU A 312 -0.14 -22.50 25.08
N THR A 313 -1.02 -21.84 25.86
CA THR A 313 -2.47 -21.91 25.63
C THR A 313 -2.87 -21.16 24.34
N TYR A 314 -2.27 -19.99 24.06
CA TYR A 314 -2.66 -19.18 22.90
C TYR A 314 -2.01 -19.60 21.59
N ALA A 315 -0.77 -20.10 21.61
CA ALA A 315 -0.04 -20.42 20.37
C ALA A 315 -0.76 -21.46 19.47
N PRO A 316 -1.35 -22.56 20.00
CA PRO A 316 -2.15 -23.49 19.21
C PRO A 316 -3.44 -22.87 18.65
N ILE A 317 -4.12 -22.03 19.45
CA ILE A 317 -5.36 -21.34 19.03
C ILE A 317 -5.09 -20.37 17.88
N LEU A 318 -3.93 -19.72 17.88
CA LEU A 318 -3.51 -18.78 16.83
C LEU A 318 -2.90 -19.48 15.59
N LEU A 319 -2.68 -20.79 15.67
CA LEU A 319 -2.22 -21.66 14.57
C LEU A 319 -3.36 -22.27 13.76
N GLY A 320 -4.54 -22.48 14.38
CA GLY A 320 -5.76 -22.98 13.73
C GLY A 320 -6.51 -21.88 12.99
#